data_AF-A0A1G0AHS6-F1
#
_entry.id   AF-A0A1G0AHS6-F1
#
_cell.length_a   1.000
_cell.length_b   1.000
_cell.length_c   1.000
_cell.angle_alpha   90.00
_cell.angle_beta   90.00
_cell.angle_gamma   90.00
#
_symmetry.space_group_name_H-M   'P 1'
#
loop_
_entity.id
_entity.type
_entity.pdbx_description
1 polymer ?
#
loop_
_entity_poly.entity_id
_entity_poly.type
_entity_poly.pdbx_seq_one_letter_code
_entity_poly.pdbx_strand_id
1 'polypeptide(L)'
;MKARVLADRLPRLEYGDRFLSDFLPERVLSESRLVPLRTPEGAPEIPDLEAALVRALEASSTPDLLPSLAEWLGSRYRGGDITIVIDDYARPCAHQRLLLPGLLDWLLSRGVARDRIGILIAAATHRDPKPHEWEFMLGERLWPAWKDRVFFHHDREDLENLGTMPDGTPVELNGKAARSEAIVSLSDLDYHYFAGVSGGPKQIVPGIGGRALTTADHLRMFGELGFAPNVDMGLLDGNPVYEYKRAAIRIILDALAERGTFVYAVVSVLNPAYQVVALEGGEILSLHRKLRHVLDKVYVARIPELADIAIVTARHLGINVYQAGKAINAAARAVKPGGAV
;
A
#
# COMPACT_ATOMS: atom_id res chain seq x y z
N MET A 1 15.23 10.69 42.00
CA MET A 1 15.02 11.91 41.18
C MET A 1 15.40 11.72 39.71
N LYS A 2 16.58 11.17 39.36
CA LYS A 2 16.98 10.89 37.96
C LYS A 2 16.08 9.89 37.21
N ALA A 3 15.67 8.78 37.85
CA ALA A 3 14.82 7.76 37.22
C ALA A 3 13.41 8.29 36.86
N ARG A 4 12.81 9.12 37.71
CA ARG A 4 11.50 9.74 37.47
C ARG A 4 11.52 10.75 36.30
N VAL A 5 12.60 11.53 36.19
CA VAL A 5 12.82 12.45 35.05
C VAL A 5 13.09 11.69 33.74
N LEU A 6 13.66 10.49 33.79
CA LEU A 6 13.82 9.61 32.63
C LEU A 6 12.50 8.92 32.25
N ALA A 7 11.67 8.55 33.24
CA ALA A 7 10.34 7.97 33.01
C ALA A 7 9.39 8.95 32.31
N ASP A 8 9.40 10.22 32.70
CA ASP A 8 8.63 11.29 32.05
C ASP A 8 9.08 11.59 30.60
N ARG A 9 10.25 11.06 30.19
CA ARG A 9 10.79 11.16 28.82
C ARG A 9 10.54 9.93 27.97
N LEU A 10 9.97 8.86 28.55
CA LEU A 10 9.60 7.68 27.78
C LEU A 10 8.33 7.95 26.99
N PRO A 11 8.28 7.56 25.71
CA PRO A 11 7.06 7.65 24.94
C PRO A 11 6.01 6.71 25.54
N ARG A 12 4.80 7.23 25.69
CA ARG A 12 3.63 6.42 26.05
C ARG A 12 3.35 5.45 24.90
N LEU A 13 3.09 4.19 25.21
CA LEU A 13 2.74 3.20 24.19
C LEU A 13 1.23 3.18 23.99
N GLU A 14 0.76 3.49 22.79
CA GLU A 14 -0.65 3.31 22.44
C GLU A 14 -1.04 1.84 22.52
N TYR A 15 -2.20 1.50 23.06
CA TYR A 15 -2.73 0.15 23.13
C TYR A 15 -4.25 0.20 23.01
N GLY A 16 -4.78 -0.13 21.83
CA GLY A 16 -6.19 0.08 21.52
C GLY A 16 -6.58 1.55 21.65
N ASP A 17 -7.50 1.83 22.57
CA ASP A 17 -8.03 3.16 22.90
C ASP A 17 -7.30 3.83 24.09
N ARG A 18 -6.21 3.24 24.60
CA ARG A 18 -5.49 3.70 25.80
C ARG A 18 -4.01 3.92 25.53
N PHE A 19 -3.34 4.50 26.50
CA PHE A 19 -1.89 4.62 26.54
C PHE A 19 -1.35 3.90 27.76
N LEU A 20 -0.34 3.06 27.55
CA LEU A 20 0.43 2.41 28.61
C LEU A 20 1.61 3.32 29.01
N SER A 21 1.78 3.49 30.31
CA SER A 21 2.94 4.10 30.96
C SER A 21 3.55 3.11 31.95
N ASP A 22 4.72 3.43 32.51
CA ASP A 22 5.33 2.69 33.61
C ASP A 22 5.59 1.19 33.33
N PHE A 23 5.74 0.84 32.05
CA PHE A 23 5.97 -0.52 31.58
C PHE A 23 7.43 -0.99 31.73
N LEU A 24 8.32 -0.12 32.19
CA LEU A 24 9.74 -0.40 32.39
C LEU A 24 10.09 -0.41 33.89
N PRO A 25 10.81 -1.45 34.38
CA PRO A 25 11.29 -1.46 35.77
C PRO A 25 12.22 -0.29 36.06
N GLU A 26 12.14 0.29 37.26
CA GLU A 26 12.98 1.44 37.67
C GLU A 26 14.48 1.16 37.50
N ARG A 27 14.92 -0.08 37.77
CA ARG A 27 16.31 -0.51 37.58
C ARG A 27 16.82 -0.31 36.15
N VAL A 28 15.96 -0.52 35.14
CA VAL A 28 16.33 -0.36 33.72
C VAL A 28 16.62 1.11 33.43
N LEU A 29 15.84 2.01 34.04
CA LEU A 29 16.02 3.46 33.92
C LEU A 29 17.25 3.95 34.70
N SER A 30 17.43 3.48 35.94
CA SER A 30 18.55 3.93 36.79
C SER A 30 19.90 3.43 36.29
N GLU A 31 19.95 2.23 35.71
CA GLU A 31 21.16 1.63 35.14
C GLU A 31 21.45 2.08 33.70
N SER A 32 20.62 2.95 33.11
CA SER A 32 20.77 3.44 31.72
C SER A 32 20.83 2.32 30.67
N ARG A 33 20.02 1.26 30.86
CA ARG A 33 19.98 0.07 30.00
C ARG A 33 19.05 0.20 28.79
N LEU A 34 18.59 1.41 28.50
CA LEU A 34 17.71 1.69 27.38
C LEU A 34 18.52 2.07 26.15
N VAL A 35 18.28 1.37 25.05
CA VAL A 35 18.62 1.90 23.73
C VAL A 35 17.69 3.09 23.46
N PRO A 36 18.22 4.30 23.19
CA PRO A 36 17.38 5.46 22.94
C PRO A 36 16.42 5.21 21.78
N LEU A 37 15.12 5.51 21.98
CA LEU A 37 14.16 5.40 20.88
C LEU A 37 14.59 6.33 19.75
N ARG A 38 14.71 5.77 18.55
CA ARG A 38 14.89 6.49 17.31
C ARG A 38 13.62 6.31 16.50
N THR A 39 12.96 7.42 16.17
CA THR A 39 11.93 7.43 15.15
C THR A 39 12.57 7.75 13.81
N PRO A 40 11.95 7.35 12.69
CA PRO A 40 12.36 7.85 11.38
C PRO A 40 12.34 9.38 11.39
N GLU A 41 13.28 10.00 10.66
CA GLU A 41 13.33 11.47 10.50
C GLU A 41 12.11 11.97 9.70
N GLY A 42 11.54 11.09 8.88
CA GLY A 42 10.46 11.44 7.95
C GLY A 42 10.99 12.18 6.72
N ALA A 43 10.07 12.66 5.91
CA ALA A 43 10.35 13.58 4.82
C ALA A 43 9.32 14.71 4.85
N PRO A 44 9.68 15.92 4.41
CA PRO A 44 8.75 17.03 4.33
C PRO A 44 7.64 16.73 3.31
N GLU A 45 6.45 17.24 3.57
CA GLU A 45 5.33 17.14 2.63
C GLU A 45 5.61 17.90 1.33
N ILE A 46 4.95 17.45 0.25
CA ILE A 46 4.90 18.19 -1.01
C ILE A 46 4.11 19.49 -0.77
N PRO A 47 4.69 20.68 -0.98
CA PRO A 47 4.02 21.95 -0.66
C PRO A 47 2.74 22.22 -1.46
N ASP A 48 2.71 21.79 -2.72
CA ASP A 48 1.57 21.94 -3.63
C ASP A 48 1.17 20.56 -4.17
N LEU A 49 0.29 19.90 -3.41
CA LEU A 49 -0.17 18.55 -3.72
C LEU A 49 -1.05 18.51 -4.99
N GLU A 50 -1.84 19.55 -5.24
CA GLU A 50 -2.69 19.63 -6.43
C GLU A 50 -1.85 19.72 -7.69
N ALA A 51 -0.87 20.62 -7.73
CA ALA A 51 0.04 20.72 -8.86
C ALA A 51 0.90 19.45 -9.02
N ALA A 52 1.26 18.78 -7.92
CA ALA A 52 1.97 17.51 -7.99
C ALA A 52 1.11 16.38 -8.57
N LEU A 53 -0.17 16.31 -8.21
CA LEU A 53 -1.11 15.37 -8.80
C LEU A 53 -1.29 15.65 -10.29
N VAL A 54 -1.52 16.90 -10.70
CA VAL A 54 -1.62 17.27 -12.11
C VAL A 54 -0.37 16.86 -12.88
N ARG A 55 0.83 17.15 -12.35
CA ARG A 55 2.09 16.69 -12.95
C ARG A 55 2.16 15.17 -13.08
N ALA A 56 1.74 14.43 -12.05
CA ALA A 56 1.72 12.97 -12.10
C ALA A 56 0.74 12.43 -13.16
N LEU A 57 -0.32 13.16 -13.52
CA LEU A 57 -1.28 12.74 -14.56
C LEU A 57 -0.86 13.18 -15.98
N GLU A 58 -0.16 14.31 -16.08
CA GLU A 58 0.20 14.95 -17.36
C GLU A 58 1.59 14.57 -17.85
N ALA A 59 2.51 14.21 -16.95
CA ALA A 59 3.88 13.81 -17.27
C ALA A 59 4.21 12.45 -16.64
N SER A 60 4.20 11.39 -17.47
CA SER A 60 4.61 10.06 -17.04
C SER A 60 6.05 10.08 -16.55
N SER A 61 6.30 9.49 -15.39
CA SER A 61 7.65 9.27 -14.84
C SER A 61 8.36 8.08 -15.49
N THR A 62 7.68 7.38 -16.42
CA THR A 62 8.20 6.25 -17.19
C THR A 62 7.81 6.39 -18.67
N PRO A 63 8.14 7.51 -19.34
CA PRO A 63 7.63 7.82 -20.68
C PRO A 63 8.06 6.81 -21.74
N ASP A 64 9.23 6.18 -21.57
CA ASP A 64 9.74 5.14 -22.46
C ASP A 64 8.93 3.83 -22.41
N LEU A 65 8.15 3.63 -21.34
CA LEU A 65 7.33 2.44 -21.12
C LEU A 65 5.85 2.71 -21.32
N LEU A 66 5.39 3.90 -20.92
CA LEU A 66 3.97 4.23 -20.86
C LEU A 66 3.77 5.75 -21.00
N PRO A 67 2.91 6.22 -21.93
CA PRO A 67 2.56 7.64 -22.03
C PRO A 67 1.84 8.11 -20.75
N SER A 68 1.72 9.43 -20.57
CA SER A 68 0.93 9.96 -19.46
C SER A 68 -0.56 9.67 -19.63
N LEU A 69 -1.33 9.76 -18.54
CA LEU A 69 -2.78 9.61 -18.62
C LEU A 69 -3.39 10.71 -19.51
N ALA A 70 -2.83 11.92 -19.46
CA ALA A 70 -3.25 13.04 -20.32
C ALA A 70 -3.02 12.76 -21.82
N GLU A 71 -1.85 12.25 -22.18
CA GLU A 71 -1.53 11.91 -23.56
C GLU A 71 -2.43 10.78 -24.07
N TRP A 72 -2.64 9.73 -23.25
CA TRP A 72 -3.54 8.64 -23.59
C TRP A 72 -4.99 9.12 -23.78
N LEU A 73 -5.50 9.96 -22.85
CA LEU A 73 -6.85 10.54 -22.96
C LEU A 73 -7.02 11.38 -24.23
N GLY A 74 -6.00 12.17 -24.61
CA GLY A 74 -6.05 13.02 -25.79
C GLY A 74 -5.92 12.28 -27.12
N SER A 75 -5.40 11.05 -27.13
CA SER A 75 -5.03 10.34 -28.37
C SER A 75 -5.72 9.00 -28.59
N ARG A 76 -6.10 8.27 -27.53
CA ARG A 76 -6.53 6.87 -27.62
C ARG A 76 -7.85 6.56 -26.91
N TYR A 77 -8.33 7.46 -26.05
CA TYR A 77 -9.58 7.26 -25.32
C TYR A 77 -10.80 7.29 -26.25
N ARG A 78 -11.67 6.29 -26.12
CA ARG A 78 -12.84 6.04 -26.98
C ARG A 78 -14.17 6.25 -26.28
N GLY A 79 -14.16 6.81 -25.08
CA GLY A 79 -15.38 7.03 -24.29
C GLY A 79 -15.86 5.81 -23.50
N GLY A 80 -15.03 4.78 -23.36
CA GLY A 80 -15.28 3.63 -22.53
C GLY A 80 -15.08 3.91 -21.04
N ASP A 81 -15.29 2.88 -20.23
CA ASP A 81 -15.21 3.00 -18.77
C ASP A 81 -13.75 3.14 -18.29
N ILE A 82 -13.53 3.97 -17.27
CA ILE A 82 -12.27 4.11 -16.54
C ILE A 82 -12.50 3.61 -15.10
N THR A 83 -11.78 2.58 -14.70
CA THR A 83 -11.82 2.03 -13.33
C THR A 83 -10.66 2.58 -12.51
N ILE A 84 -10.95 3.32 -11.45
CA ILE A 84 -9.95 3.78 -10.48
C ILE A 84 -9.92 2.79 -9.32
N VAL A 85 -8.76 2.20 -9.06
CA VAL A 85 -8.56 1.24 -7.96
C VAL A 85 -8.01 1.97 -6.74
N ILE A 86 -8.67 1.81 -5.59
CA ILE A 86 -8.28 2.41 -4.31
C ILE A 86 -8.25 1.36 -3.19
N ASP A 87 -7.64 1.70 -2.06
CA ASP A 87 -7.50 0.77 -0.94
C ASP A 87 -8.81 0.55 -0.18
N ASP A 88 -8.87 -0.60 0.49
CA ASP A 88 -9.96 -0.98 1.38
C ASP A 88 -9.77 -0.46 2.83
N TYR A 89 -10.77 -0.71 3.66
CA TYR A 89 -10.85 -0.23 5.04
C TYR A 89 -9.74 -0.77 5.96
N ALA A 90 -8.99 -1.81 5.54
CA ALA A 90 -7.85 -2.32 6.28
C ALA A 90 -6.59 -1.44 6.15
N ARG A 91 -6.66 -0.35 5.39
CA ARG A 91 -5.61 0.65 5.20
C ARG A 91 -5.99 1.99 5.85
N PRO A 92 -5.02 2.88 6.11
CA PRO A 92 -5.31 4.22 6.62
C PRO A 92 -6.14 5.10 5.65
N CYS A 93 -6.16 4.76 4.36
CA CYS A 93 -6.91 5.45 3.30
C CYS A 93 -6.63 6.97 3.24
N ALA A 94 -5.46 7.43 3.71
CA ALA A 94 -5.13 8.85 3.73
C ALA A 94 -4.83 9.36 2.32
N HIS A 95 -4.02 8.64 1.54
CA HIS A 95 -3.64 9.02 0.18
C HIS A 95 -4.87 9.18 -0.73
N GLN A 96 -5.80 8.22 -0.69
CA GLN A 96 -6.99 8.28 -1.54
C GLN A 96 -7.92 9.43 -1.14
N ARG A 97 -8.09 9.73 0.15
CA ARG A 97 -8.88 10.89 0.59
C ARG A 97 -8.26 12.22 0.15
N LEU A 98 -6.93 12.28 0.05
CA LEU A 98 -6.20 13.47 -0.41
C LEU A 98 -6.19 13.61 -1.94
N LEU A 99 -6.02 12.51 -2.67
CA LEU A 99 -5.71 12.53 -4.11
C LEU A 99 -6.90 12.21 -5.02
N LEU A 100 -7.83 11.35 -4.57
CA LEU A 100 -8.97 10.93 -5.38
C LEU A 100 -9.87 12.10 -5.80
N PRO A 101 -10.19 13.10 -4.95
CA PRO A 101 -11.00 14.25 -5.39
C PRO A 101 -10.37 14.98 -6.57
N GLY A 102 -9.07 15.28 -6.49
CA GLY A 102 -8.36 15.97 -7.57
C GLY A 102 -8.25 15.13 -8.84
N LEU A 103 -8.08 13.81 -8.73
CA LEU A 103 -8.07 12.91 -9.88
C LEU A 103 -9.43 12.88 -10.58
N LEU A 104 -10.52 12.80 -9.83
CA LEU A 104 -11.88 12.80 -10.36
C LEU A 104 -12.20 14.14 -11.04
N ASP A 105 -11.91 15.27 -10.39
CA ASP A 105 -12.11 16.60 -10.94
C ASP A 105 -11.29 16.80 -12.22
N TRP A 106 -10.03 16.33 -12.23
CA TRP A 106 -9.19 16.35 -13.43
C TRP A 106 -9.79 15.54 -14.58
N LEU A 107 -10.22 14.29 -14.35
CA LEU A 107 -10.87 13.47 -15.38
C LEU A 107 -12.13 14.12 -15.95
N LEU A 108 -12.99 14.67 -15.08
CA LEU A 108 -14.21 15.38 -15.49
C LEU A 108 -13.89 16.61 -16.35
N SER A 109 -12.89 17.41 -15.94
CA SER A 109 -12.44 18.58 -16.71
C SER A 109 -11.82 18.24 -18.07
N ARG A 110 -11.33 17.00 -18.24
CA ARG A 110 -10.83 16.45 -19.50
C ARG A 110 -11.93 15.80 -20.36
N GLY A 111 -13.20 15.91 -19.94
CA GLY A 111 -14.35 15.46 -20.72
C GLY A 111 -14.73 13.99 -20.52
N VAL A 112 -14.14 13.30 -19.54
CA VAL A 112 -14.59 11.95 -19.17
C VAL A 112 -15.94 12.07 -18.47
N ALA A 113 -16.97 11.43 -19.00
CA ALA A 113 -18.29 11.47 -18.39
C ALA A 113 -18.30 10.73 -17.03
N ARG A 114 -19.01 11.28 -16.04
CA ARG A 114 -19.06 10.72 -14.67
C ARG A 114 -19.53 9.25 -14.66
N ASP A 115 -20.49 8.91 -15.52
CA ASP A 115 -21.04 7.56 -15.66
C ASP A 115 -20.08 6.57 -16.37
N ARG A 116 -18.93 7.05 -16.85
CA ARG A 116 -17.80 6.24 -17.32
C ARG A 116 -16.74 6.02 -16.26
N ILE A 117 -16.79 6.71 -15.13
CA ILE A 117 -15.80 6.54 -14.05
C ILE A 117 -16.38 5.58 -13.00
N GLY A 118 -15.65 4.51 -12.69
CA GLY A 118 -15.95 3.59 -11.60
C GLY A 118 -14.82 3.59 -10.57
N ILE A 119 -15.16 3.50 -9.29
CA ILE A 119 -14.19 3.41 -8.19
C ILE A 119 -14.27 1.99 -7.64
N LEU A 120 -13.20 1.22 -7.76
CA LEU A 120 -13.12 -0.17 -7.32
C LEU A 120 -12.25 -0.27 -6.06
N ILE A 121 -12.82 -0.83 -4.99
CA ILE A 121 -12.10 -1.08 -3.73
C ILE A 121 -11.27 -2.37 -3.87
N ALA A 122 -9.96 -2.26 -3.73
CA ALA A 122 -9.00 -3.36 -3.75
C ALA A 122 -9.03 -4.16 -2.42
N ALA A 123 -10.01 -5.04 -2.31
CA ALA A 123 -10.29 -5.81 -1.10
C ALA A 123 -9.45 -7.09 -0.94
N ALA A 124 -8.85 -7.60 -2.03
CA ALA A 124 -8.30 -8.94 -2.06
C ALA A 124 -9.32 -9.96 -1.49
N THR A 125 -9.00 -10.58 -0.35
CA THR A 125 -9.82 -11.61 0.30
C THR A 125 -10.67 -11.09 1.47
N HIS A 126 -10.70 -9.77 1.68
CA HIS A 126 -11.39 -9.16 2.82
C HIS A 126 -12.91 -9.21 2.67
N ARG A 127 -13.61 -9.06 3.80
CA ARG A 127 -15.08 -9.02 3.86
C ARG A 127 -15.61 -7.70 3.31
N ASP A 128 -16.91 -7.65 3.04
CA ASP A 128 -17.58 -6.40 2.71
C ASP A 128 -17.41 -5.33 3.80
N PRO A 129 -17.30 -4.04 3.44
CA PRO A 129 -17.21 -2.95 4.40
C PRO A 129 -18.53 -2.76 5.16
N LYS A 130 -18.41 -2.45 6.45
CA LYS A 130 -19.50 -1.99 7.29
C LYS A 130 -19.95 -0.60 6.83
N PRO A 131 -21.19 -0.17 7.16
CA PRO A 131 -21.71 1.14 6.73
C PRO A 131 -20.77 2.33 7.01
N HIS A 132 -20.13 2.40 8.18
CA HIS A 132 -19.21 3.48 8.54
C HIS A 132 -17.83 3.37 7.86
N GLU A 133 -17.44 2.19 7.38
CA GLU A 133 -16.14 1.98 6.74
C GLU A 133 -16.11 2.62 5.33
N TRP A 134 -17.26 2.77 4.67
CA TRP A 134 -17.36 3.48 3.39
C TRP A 134 -16.98 4.96 3.50
N GLU A 135 -17.54 5.63 4.50
CA GLU A 135 -17.23 7.03 4.79
C GLU A 135 -15.79 7.21 5.30
N PHE A 136 -15.27 6.24 6.07
CA PHE A 136 -13.87 6.22 6.45
C PHE A 136 -12.92 6.17 5.23
N MET A 137 -13.19 5.29 4.26
CA MET A 137 -12.34 5.11 3.08
C MET A 137 -12.36 6.32 2.14
N LEU A 138 -13.52 6.94 1.93
CA LEU A 138 -13.72 7.96 0.88
C LEU A 138 -13.86 9.38 1.45
N GLY A 139 -14.14 9.52 2.75
CA GLY A 139 -14.43 10.78 3.39
C GLY A 139 -15.85 11.28 3.17
N GLU A 140 -16.27 12.22 4.02
CA GLU A 140 -17.64 12.75 4.10
C GLU A 140 -18.10 13.46 2.82
N ARG A 141 -17.16 13.94 1.99
CA ARG A 141 -17.48 14.61 0.72
C ARG A 141 -17.61 13.64 -0.46
N LEU A 142 -16.65 12.72 -0.65
CA LEU A 142 -16.68 11.85 -1.83
C LEU A 142 -17.72 10.75 -1.71
N TRP A 143 -17.89 10.16 -0.51
CA TRP A 143 -18.79 9.03 -0.36
C TRP A 143 -20.23 9.36 -0.79
N PRO A 144 -20.89 10.42 -0.29
CA PRO A 144 -22.24 10.75 -0.72
C PRO A 144 -22.33 11.08 -2.22
N ALA A 145 -21.29 11.69 -2.79
CA ALA A 145 -21.26 12.16 -4.17
C ALA A 145 -20.97 11.05 -5.21
N TRP A 146 -20.34 9.95 -4.80
CA TRP A 146 -19.87 8.89 -5.70
C TRP A 146 -20.33 7.47 -5.34
N LYS A 147 -21.11 7.28 -4.26
CA LYS A 147 -21.54 5.94 -3.79
C LYS A 147 -22.18 5.04 -4.85
N ASP A 148 -22.89 5.59 -5.83
CA ASP A 148 -23.49 4.87 -6.96
C ASP A 148 -22.47 4.36 -8.00
N ARG A 149 -21.22 4.80 -7.87
CA ARG A 149 -20.08 4.49 -8.74
C ARG A 149 -18.96 3.75 -8.01
N VAL A 150 -19.17 3.39 -6.74
CA VAL A 150 -18.21 2.65 -5.92
C VAL A 150 -18.58 1.17 -5.92
N PHE A 151 -17.61 0.32 -6.21
CA PHE A 151 -17.75 -1.13 -6.32
C PHE A 151 -16.73 -1.79 -5.39
N PHE A 152 -17.12 -2.91 -4.79
CA PHE A 152 -16.22 -3.73 -3.98
C PHE A 152 -15.72 -4.91 -4.79
N HIS A 153 -14.45 -5.28 -4.61
CA HIS A 153 -13.91 -6.49 -5.22
C HIS A 153 -14.30 -7.74 -4.43
N HIS A 154 -14.84 -8.75 -5.13
CA HIS A 154 -15.05 -10.09 -4.59
C HIS A 154 -14.16 -11.08 -5.36
N ASP A 155 -13.28 -11.78 -4.65
CA ASP A 155 -12.22 -12.61 -5.22
C ASP A 155 -12.68 -13.96 -5.80
N ARG A 156 -13.99 -14.17 -5.91
CA ARG A 156 -14.64 -15.37 -6.47
C ARG A 156 -15.80 -15.04 -7.41
N GLU A 157 -16.07 -13.76 -7.64
CA GLU A 157 -17.24 -13.30 -8.40
C GLU A 157 -16.81 -12.32 -9.48
N ASP A 158 -17.44 -12.43 -10.66
CA ASP A 158 -17.14 -11.61 -11.85
C ASP A 158 -15.62 -11.46 -12.08
N LEU A 159 -14.96 -12.58 -12.38
CA LEU A 159 -13.54 -12.61 -12.68
C LEU A 159 -13.30 -12.92 -14.15
N GLU A 160 -12.32 -12.23 -14.72
CA GLU A 160 -11.83 -12.45 -16.09
C GLU A 160 -10.48 -13.17 -16.01
N ASN A 161 -10.36 -14.29 -16.70
CA ASN A 161 -9.09 -14.99 -16.84
C ASN A 161 -8.23 -14.26 -17.89
N LEU A 162 -7.03 -13.85 -17.47
CA LEU A 162 -6.05 -13.11 -18.26
C LEU A 162 -4.81 -13.95 -18.58
N GLY A 163 -4.77 -15.22 -18.18
CA GLY A 163 -3.65 -16.11 -18.41
C GLY A 163 -3.48 -17.17 -17.34
N THR A 164 -2.32 -17.81 -17.32
CA THR A 164 -2.00 -18.86 -16.35
C THR A 164 -0.52 -18.77 -15.98
N MET A 165 -0.23 -18.85 -14.69
CA MET A 165 1.12 -18.92 -14.15
C MET A 165 1.80 -20.25 -14.54
N PRO A 166 3.14 -20.34 -14.56
CA PRO A 166 3.83 -21.59 -14.88
C PRO A 166 3.50 -22.79 -13.96
N ASP A 167 3.04 -22.52 -12.74
CA ASP A 167 2.59 -23.53 -11.78
C ASP A 167 1.14 -23.97 -11.97
N GLY A 168 0.47 -23.49 -13.03
CA GLY A 168 -0.94 -23.79 -13.34
C GLY A 168 -1.94 -22.88 -12.64
N THR A 169 -1.51 -21.93 -11.81
CA THR A 169 -2.42 -21.00 -11.14
C THR A 169 -3.09 -20.07 -12.16
N PRO A 170 -4.43 -19.98 -12.22
CA PRO A 170 -5.09 -19.06 -13.13
C PRO A 170 -4.81 -17.61 -12.73
N VAL A 171 -4.53 -16.76 -13.71
CA VAL A 171 -4.34 -15.32 -13.52
C VAL A 171 -5.67 -14.64 -13.78
N GLU A 172 -6.44 -14.44 -12.72
CA GLU A 172 -7.78 -13.86 -12.77
C GLU A 172 -7.81 -12.46 -12.16
N LEU A 173 -8.56 -11.55 -12.78
CA LEU A 173 -8.73 -10.17 -12.34
C LEU A 173 -10.22 -9.81 -12.28
N ASN A 174 -10.58 -8.87 -11.41
CA ASN A 174 -11.94 -8.32 -11.36
C ASN A 174 -12.43 -7.92 -12.77
N GLY A 175 -13.60 -8.43 -13.14
CA GLY A 175 -14.15 -8.32 -14.49
C GLY A 175 -14.50 -6.90 -14.87
N LYS A 176 -15.01 -6.08 -13.94
CA LYS A 176 -15.25 -4.67 -14.20
C LYS A 176 -13.96 -3.93 -14.57
N ALA A 177 -12.87 -4.17 -13.85
CA ALA A 177 -11.58 -3.59 -14.17
C ALA A 177 -11.03 -4.16 -15.50
N ALA A 178 -11.06 -5.48 -15.69
CA ALA A 178 -10.52 -6.14 -16.87
C ALA A 178 -11.27 -5.83 -18.17
N ARG A 179 -12.53 -5.41 -18.10
CA ARG A 179 -13.35 -4.96 -19.25
C ARG A 179 -13.36 -3.44 -19.46
N SER A 180 -12.70 -2.68 -18.57
CA SER A 180 -12.64 -1.22 -18.69
C SER A 180 -11.66 -0.80 -19.80
N GLU A 181 -11.84 0.39 -20.34
CA GLU A 181 -10.91 0.94 -21.32
C GLU A 181 -9.60 1.40 -20.64
N ALA A 182 -9.68 1.83 -19.38
CA ALA A 182 -8.51 2.08 -18.57
C ALA A 182 -8.69 1.69 -17.10
N ILE A 183 -7.60 1.21 -16.50
CA ILE A 183 -7.45 0.98 -15.07
C ILE A 183 -6.44 2.01 -14.54
N VAL A 184 -6.85 2.82 -13.57
CA VAL A 184 -5.99 3.77 -12.86
C VAL A 184 -5.83 3.31 -11.42
N SER A 185 -4.65 2.79 -11.05
CA SER A 185 -4.34 2.43 -9.66
C SER A 185 -3.94 3.69 -8.88
N LEU A 186 -4.58 3.96 -7.75
CA LEU A 186 -4.23 5.05 -6.84
C LEU A 186 -3.81 4.47 -5.49
N SER A 187 -2.51 4.41 -5.25
CA SER A 187 -1.92 3.69 -4.11
C SER A 187 -0.88 4.51 -3.34
N ASP A 188 -0.56 4.06 -2.13
CA ASP A 188 0.63 4.47 -1.39
C ASP A 188 1.58 3.30 -1.14
N LEU A 189 2.89 3.59 -1.06
CA LEU A 189 3.89 2.61 -0.66
C LEU A 189 4.11 2.64 0.84
N ASP A 190 4.28 1.45 1.39
CA ASP A 190 4.71 1.23 2.77
C ASP A 190 5.53 -0.07 2.81
N TYR A 191 6.30 -0.27 3.86
CA TYR A 191 6.98 -1.53 4.08
C TYR A 191 6.00 -2.68 4.35
N HIS A 192 6.32 -3.86 3.84
CA HIS A 192 5.51 -5.05 4.06
C HIS A 192 6.37 -6.23 4.52
N TYR A 193 6.02 -6.83 5.65
CA TYR A 193 6.86 -7.80 6.36
C TYR A 193 7.29 -9.02 5.53
N PHE A 194 6.44 -9.54 4.63
CA PHE A 194 6.81 -10.63 3.70
C PHE A 194 6.94 -10.22 2.24
N ALA A 195 6.31 -9.12 1.82
CA ALA A 195 6.19 -8.79 0.39
C ALA A 195 7.27 -7.79 -0.06
N GLY A 196 8.18 -7.42 0.85
CA GLY A 196 9.06 -6.28 0.67
C GLY A 196 8.31 -4.98 0.88
N VAL A 197 7.47 -4.62 -0.09
CA VAL A 197 6.80 -3.32 -0.17
C VAL A 197 5.32 -3.52 -0.54
N SER A 198 4.49 -2.70 0.08
CA SER A 198 3.04 -2.54 -0.13
C SER A 198 2.76 -1.59 -1.30
N GLY A 199 1.51 -1.48 -1.74
CA GLY A 199 1.13 -0.52 -2.79
C GLY A 199 1.55 -0.95 -4.19
N GLY A 200 1.33 -0.07 -5.17
CA GLY A 200 1.62 -0.32 -6.58
C GLY A 200 1.06 -1.68 -7.04
N PRO A 201 1.90 -2.65 -7.44
CA PRO A 201 1.49 -3.99 -7.87
C PRO A 201 0.53 -4.69 -6.91
N LYS A 202 0.61 -4.40 -5.60
CA LYS A 202 -0.25 -5.01 -4.59
C LYS A 202 -1.72 -4.58 -4.71
N GLN A 203 -2.00 -3.41 -5.29
CA GLN A 203 -3.39 -2.99 -5.59
C GLN A 203 -4.05 -3.83 -6.68
N ILE A 204 -3.24 -4.42 -7.57
CA ILE A 204 -3.75 -5.31 -8.62
C ILE A 204 -3.74 -6.75 -8.09
N VAL A 205 -2.58 -7.25 -7.64
CA VAL A 205 -2.43 -8.60 -7.06
C VAL A 205 -1.84 -8.49 -5.65
N PRO A 206 -2.60 -8.78 -4.59
CA PRO A 206 -3.91 -9.45 -4.58
C PRO A 206 -5.13 -8.51 -4.70
N GLY A 207 -4.94 -7.18 -4.69
CA GLY A 207 -6.01 -6.22 -4.40
C GLY A 207 -7.32 -6.41 -5.18
N ILE A 208 -7.24 -6.71 -6.47
CA ILE A 208 -8.41 -7.01 -7.32
C ILE A 208 -8.26 -8.33 -8.08
N GLY A 209 -7.41 -9.23 -7.58
CA GLY A 209 -7.09 -10.52 -8.20
C GLY A 209 -7.87 -11.68 -7.60
N GLY A 210 -8.14 -12.70 -8.42
CA GLY A 210 -8.89 -13.90 -8.00
C GLY A 210 -8.22 -14.66 -6.84
N ARG A 211 -9.03 -15.43 -6.10
CA ARG A 211 -8.58 -16.11 -4.88
C ARG A 211 -7.43 -17.09 -5.10
N ALA A 212 -7.43 -17.80 -6.22
CA ALA A 212 -6.40 -18.78 -6.54
C ALA A 212 -5.02 -18.10 -6.65
N LEU A 213 -4.95 -17.02 -7.45
CA LEU A 213 -3.75 -16.21 -7.60
C LEU A 213 -3.30 -15.58 -6.28
N THR A 214 -4.24 -15.00 -5.53
CA THR A 214 -3.97 -14.42 -4.21
C THR A 214 -3.39 -15.46 -3.26
N THR A 215 -3.94 -16.66 -3.22
CA THR A 215 -3.46 -17.76 -2.36
C THR A 215 -2.06 -18.19 -2.78
N ALA A 216 -1.84 -18.42 -4.07
CA ALA A 216 -0.54 -18.85 -4.59
C ALA A 216 0.57 -17.83 -4.29
N ASP A 217 0.30 -16.54 -4.50
CA ASP A 217 1.20 -15.43 -4.17
C ASP A 217 1.58 -15.41 -2.68
N HIS A 218 0.60 -15.54 -1.77
CA HIS A 218 0.88 -15.52 -0.32
C HIS A 218 1.65 -16.76 0.12
N LEU A 219 1.38 -17.92 -0.46
CA LEU A 219 2.10 -19.16 -0.12
C LEU A 219 3.59 -19.09 -0.48
N ARG A 220 4.00 -18.20 -1.40
CA ARG A 220 5.43 -17.96 -1.69
C ARG A 220 6.21 -17.42 -0.49
N MET A 221 5.54 -16.93 0.55
CA MET A 221 6.23 -16.46 1.75
C MET A 221 6.81 -17.59 2.59
N PHE A 222 6.34 -18.84 2.43
CA PHE A 222 6.74 -19.96 3.28
C PHE A 222 7.88 -20.77 2.67
N GLY A 223 8.86 -21.12 3.52
CA GLY A 223 9.88 -22.12 3.24
C GLY A 223 9.51 -23.47 3.87
N GLU A 224 10.50 -24.35 4.08
CA GLU A 224 10.31 -25.61 4.81
C GLU A 224 9.84 -25.35 6.26
N LEU A 225 10.45 -24.35 6.91
CA LEU A 225 10.08 -23.86 8.24
C LEU A 225 10.09 -22.34 8.24
N GLY A 226 8.96 -21.72 8.58
CA GLY A 226 8.84 -20.26 8.64
C GLY A 226 8.90 -19.60 7.27
N PHE A 227 9.50 -18.41 7.21
CA PHE A 227 9.62 -17.66 5.96
C PHE A 227 10.64 -18.30 5.00
N ALA A 228 10.34 -18.25 3.70
CA ALA A 228 11.28 -18.63 2.67
C ALA A 228 12.52 -17.70 2.68
N PRO A 229 13.67 -18.15 2.13
CA PRO A 229 14.81 -17.27 1.94
C PRO A 229 14.43 -15.99 1.20
N ASN A 230 15.01 -14.85 1.60
CA ASN A 230 14.79 -13.51 1.02
C ASN A 230 13.35 -12.96 1.13
N VAL A 231 12.51 -13.54 1.99
CA VAL A 231 11.25 -12.92 2.42
C VAL A 231 11.55 -11.95 3.55
N ASP A 232 11.65 -10.66 3.21
CA ASP A 232 11.94 -9.62 4.19
C ASP A 232 11.30 -8.28 3.80
N MET A 233 11.21 -7.38 4.77
CA MET A 233 10.72 -6.02 4.64
C MET A 233 11.68 -5.17 3.79
N GLY A 234 11.13 -4.45 2.83
CA GLY A 234 11.89 -3.61 1.92
C GLY A 234 12.70 -4.35 0.86
N LEU A 235 12.71 -5.68 0.88
CA LEU A 235 13.43 -6.52 -0.09
C LEU A 235 12.51 -6.88 -1.26
N LEU A 236 12.87 -6.38 -2.45
CA LEU A 236 12.18 -6.69 -3.71
C LEU A 236 12.93 -7.76 -4.49
N ASP A 237 14.21 -7.53 -4.76
CA ASP A 237 15.05 -8.44 -5.54
C ASP A 237 15.25 -9.79 -4.84
N GLY A 238 14.86 -10.86 -5.53
CA GLY A 238 14.98 -12.22 -5.01
C GLY A 238 13.97 -12.59 -3.93
N ASN A 239 13.05 -11.68 -3.56
CA ASN A 239 11.93 -12.01 -2.67
C ASN A 239 10.91 -12.87 -3.45
N PRO A 240 10.69 -14.14 -3.06
CA PRO A 240 9.86 -15.06 -3.83
C PRO A 240 8.40 -14.60 -3.96
N VAL A 241 7.86 -13.85 -2.99
CA VAL A 241 6.52 -13.27 -3.06
C VAL A 241 6.49 -12.16 -4.11
N TYR A 242 7.45 -11.25 -4.06
CA TYR A 242 7.49 -10.13 -5.00
C TYR A 242 7.77 -10.59 -6.43
N GLU A 243 8.66 -11.56 -6.63
CA GLU A 243 8.96 -12.11 -7.96
C GLU A 243 7.76 -12.80 -8.58
N TYR A 244 7.03 -13.60 -7.80
CA TYR A 244 5.79 -14.23 -8.25
C TYR A 244 4.72 -13.19 -8.62
N LYS A 245 4.54 -12.18 -7.77
CA LYS A 245 3.65 -11.04 -8.03
C LYS A 245 4.03 -10.31 -9.30
N ARG A 246 5.31 -10.00 -9.48
CA ARG A 246 5.83 -9.29 -10.66
C ARG A 246 5.54 -10.06 -11.95
N ALA A 247 5.71 -11.38 -11.94
CA ALA A 247 5.37 -12.23 -13.07
C ALA A 247 3.87 -12.23 -13.37
N ALA A 248 3.02 -12.37 -12.35
CA ALA A 248 1.57 -12.29 -12.50
C ALA A 248 1.11 -10.93 -13.07
N ILE A 249 1.68 -9.84 -12.57
CA ILE A 249 1.39 -8.48 -13.04
C ILE A 249 1.82 -8.31 -14.50
N ARG A 250 2.95 -8.87 -14.92
CA ARG A 250 3.36 -8.82 -16.33
C ARG A 250 2.35 -9.52 -17.22
N ILE A 251 1.89 -10.72 -16.86
CA ILE A 251 0.84 -11.45 -17.59
C ILE A 251 -0.44 -10.62 -17.69
N ILE A 252 -0.87 -10.00 -16.57
CA ILE A 252 -2.06 -9.13 -16.54
C ILE A 252 -1.88 -7.95 -17.49
N LEU A 253 -0.75 -7.24 -17.42
CA LEU A 253 -0.49 -6.07 -18.25
C LEU A 253 -0.46 -6.43 -19.74
N ASP A 254 0.19 -7.54 -20.11
CA ASP A 254 0.29 -8.00 -21.49
C ASP A 254 -1.10 -8.37 -22.03
N ALA A 255 -1.89 -9.14 -21.29
CA ALA A 255 -3.25 -9.53 -21.68
C ALA A 255 -4.22 -8.33 -21.76
N LEU A 256 -4.10 -7.35 -20.87
CA LEU A 256 -4.89 -6.12 -20.93
C LEU A 256 -4.48 -5.23 -22.11
N ALA A 257 -3.19 -5.15 -22.42
CA ALA A 257 -2.69 -4.42 -23.57
C ALA A 257 -3.20 -5.01 -24.90
N GLU A 258 -3.24 -6.35 -25.03
CA GLU A 258 -3.84 -7.03 -26.18
C GLU A 258 -5.33 -6.71 -26.36
N ARG A 259 -6.05 -6.47 -25.26
CA ARG A 259 -7.46 -6.01 -25.25
C ARG A 259 -7.60 -4.51 -25.48
N GLY A 260 -6.49 -3.77 -25.63
CA GLY A 260 -6.49 -2.31 -25.77
C GLY A 260 -6.89 -1.57 -24.50
N THR A 261 -6.74 -2.19 -23.34
CA THR A 261 -6.95 -1.59 -22.02
C THR A 261 -5.67 -0.88 -21.57
N PHE A 262 -5.80 0.37 -21.13
CA PHE A 262 -4.69 1.16 -20.62
C PHE A 262 -4.56 1.03 -19.11
N VAL A 263 -3.37 0.70 -18.60
CA VAL A 263 -3.14 0.57 -17.15
C VAL A 263 -2.15 1.63 -16.70
N TYR A 264 -2.60 2.54 -15.84
CA TYR A 264 -1.80 3.65 -15.32
C TYR A 264 -1.75 3.59 -13.79
N ALA A 265 -0.59 3.81 -13.18
CA ALA A 265 -0.48 3.88 -11.73
C ALA A 265 -0.16 5.31 -11.30
N VAL A 266 -0.83 5.77 -10.24
CA VAL A 266 -0.51 6.95 -9.45
C VAL A 266 -0.08 6.44 -8.08
N VAL A 267 1.21 6.59 -7.77
CA VAL A 267 1.83 6.01 -6.59
C VAL A 267 2.37 7.12 -5.70
N SER A 268 1.97 7.07 -4.44
CA SER A 268 2.39 8.04 -3.42
C SER A 268 3.24 7.39 -2.33
N VAL A 269 3.97 8.21 -1.58
CA VAL A 269 4.56 7.84 -0.29
C VAL A 269 4.10 8.87 0.72
N LEU A 270 3.61 8.41 1.86
CA LEU A 270 3.17 9.28 2.95
C LEU A 270 4.19 9.23 4.09
N ASN A 271 4.30 10.31 4.86
CA ASN A 271 5.05 10.32 6.12
C ASN A 271 4.17 9.84 7.30
N PRO A 272 4.75 9.65 8.51
CA PRO A 272 3.98 9.24 9.69
C PRO A 272 2.84 10.20 10.12
N ALA A 273 2.82 11.44 9.59
CA ALA A 273 1.73 12.40 9.77
C ALA A 273 0.67 12.33 8.66
N TYR A 274 0.72 11.30 7.81
CA TYR A 274 -0.15 11.09 6.65
C TYR A 274 -0.09 12.19 5.58
N GLN A 275 1.02 12.92 5.50
CA GLN A 275 1.27 13.90 4.45
C GLN A 275 2.01 13.25 3.29
N VAL A 276 1.65 13.61 2.06
CA VAL A 276 2.29 13.06 0.85
C VAL A 276 3.68 13.67 0.67
N VAL A 277 4.72 12.84 0.59
CA VAL A 277 6.12 13.27 0.44
C VAL A 277 6.72 12.92 -0.93
N ALA A 278 6.10 11.98 -1.64
CA ALA A 278 6.41 11.67 -3.03
C ALA A 278 5.11 11.27 -3.75
N LEU A 279 5.00 11.64 -5.02
CA LEU A 279 3.84 11.34 -5.86
C LEU A 279 4.30 11.29 -7.31
N GLU A 280 4.06 10.16 -7.97
CA GLU A 280 4.42 9.96 -9.38
C GLU A 280 3.34 9.16 -10.12
N GLY A 281 3.25 9.36 -11.44
CA GLY A 281 2.37 8.62 -12.33
C GLY A 281 3.14 7.93 -13.46
N GLY A 282 2.71 6.73 -13.87
CA GLY A 282 3.42 5.92 -14.86
C GLY A 282 3.18 4.41 -14.75
N GLU A 283 4.16 3.62 -15.23
CA GLU A 283 4.12 2.16 -15.25
C GLU A 283 4.31 1.58 -13.84
N ILE A 284 3.38 0.70 -13.44
CA ILE A 284 3.17 0.28 -12.05
C ILE A 284 4.38 -0.42 -11.42
N LEU A 285 5.08 -1.29 -12.15
CA LEU A 285 6.25 -2.02 -11.61
C LEU A 285 7.47 -1.11 -11.46
N SER A 286 7.67 -0.23 -12.44
CA SER A 286 8.79 0.72 -12.48
C SER A 286 8.64 1.79 -11.41
N LEU A 287 7.44 2.35 -11.22
CA LEU A 287 7.16 3.29 -10.14
C LEU A 287 7.36 2.66 -8.76
N HIS A 288 6.85 1.44 -8.56
CA HIS A 288 6.99 0.73 -7.29
C HIS A 288 8.46 0.53 -6.91
N ARG A 289 9.29 0.11 -7.87
CA ARG A 289 10.74 -0.01 -7.65
C ARG A 289 11.39 1.34 -7.40
N LYS A 290 11.07 2.36 -8.20
CA LYS A 290 11.66 3.72 -8.09
C LYS A 290 11.35 4.35 -6.73
N LEU A 291 10.09 4.35 -6.31
CA LEU A 291 9.65 5.00 -5.09
C LEU A 291 9.95 4.19 -3.82
N ARG A 292 10.30 2.91 -3.93
CA ARG A 292 10.74 2.09 -2.78
C ARG A 292 11.82 2.80 -1.95
N HIS A 293 12.79 3.46 -2.59
CA HIS A 293 13.90 4.11 -1.87
C HIS A 293 13.49 5.34 -1.07
N VAL A 294 12.32 5.92 -1.37
CA VAL A 294 11.76 7.00 -0.56
C VAL A 294 11.39 6.48 0.84
N LEU A 295 10.91 5.23 0.94
CA LEU A 295 10.60 4.60 2.22
C LEU A 295 11.81 4.53 3.16
N ASP A 296 13.03 4.39 2.62
CA ASP A 296 14.24 4.35 3.44
C ASP A 296 14.47 5.69 4.19
N LYS A 297 14.08 6.81 3.58
CA LYS A 297 14.18 8.14 4.21
C LYS A 297 13.02 8.40 5.18
N VAL A 298 11.84 7.87 4.86
CA VAL A 298 10.61 8.17 5.58
C VAL A 298 10.39 7.29 6.80
N TYR A 299 10.75 6.00 6.71
CA TYR A 299 10.33 4.98 7.67
C TYR A 299 11.48 4.21 8.34
N VAL A 300 12.75 4.42 7.94
CA VAL A 300 13.87 3.74 8.59
C VAL A 300 14.42 4.59 9.74
N ALA A 301 14.46 3.98 10.91
CA ALA A 301 15.18 4.50 12.07
C ALA A 301 16.50 3.74 12.25
N ARG A 302 17.62 4.47 12.32
CA ARG A 302 18.93 3.89 12.63
C ARG A 302 19.12 3.81 14.14
N ILE A 303 19.26 2.60 14.67
CA ILE A 303 19.59 2.36 16.08
C ILE A 303 21.10 2.13 16.25
N PRO A 304 21.69 2.54 17.39
CA PRO A 304 23.14 2.42 17.60
C PRO A 304 23.60 0.98 17.81
N GLU A 305 22.73 0.13 18.35
CA GLU A 305 22.97 -1.29 18.62
C GLU A 305 21.64 -2.05 18.71
N LEU A 306 21.69 -3.37 18.55
CA LEU A 306 20.55 -4.26 18.77
C LEU A 306 20.30 -4.43 20.28
N ALA A 307 19.04 -4.49 20.68
CA ALA A 307 18.63 -4.70 22.08
C ALA A 307 18.45 -6.20 22.40
N ASP A 308 18.52 -6.54 23.69
CA ASP A 308 18.17 -7.90 24.15
C ASP A 308 16.63 -8.11 24.17
N ILE A 309 15.88 -7.03 24.41
CA ILE A 309 14.42 -7.00 24.42
C ILE A 309 13.94 -5.75 23.68
N ALA A 310 13.04 -5.91 22.71
CA ALA A 310 12.28 -4.79 22.13
C ALA A 310 10.85 -4.82 22.68
N ILE A 311 10.31 -3.64 23.02
CA ILE A 311 8.90 -3.51 23.42
C ILE A 311 8.21 -2.74 22.31
N VAL A 312 7.15 -3.31 21.73
CA VAL A 312 6.44 -2.72 20.59
C VAL A 312 4.94 -2.72 20.83
N THR A 313 4.27 -1.76 20.21
CA THR A 313 2.81 -1.76 20.07
C THR A 313 2.42 -1.66 18.60
N ALA A 314 1.34 -2.33 18.23
CA ALA A 314 0.68 -2.18 16.95
C ALA A 314 -0.33 -1.01 16.92
N ARG A 315 -0.41 -0.21 17.99
CA ARG A 315 -1.30 0.97 18.11
C ARG A 315 -2.76 0.59 17.80
N HIS A 316 -3.51 1.49 17.17
CA HIS A 316 -4.85 1.23 16.66
C HIS A 316 -4.89 0.19 15.52
N LEU A 317 -3.76 -0.16 14.91
CA LEU A 317 -3.68 -1.18 13.84
C LEU A 317 -3.67 -2.60 14.41
N GLY A 318 -3.38 -2.77 15.70
CA GLY A 318 -3.32 -4.04 16.41
C GLY A 318 -4.68 -4.68 16.72
N ILE A 319 -5.65 -4.58 15.82
CA ILE A 319 -7.04 -5.05 16.03
C ILE A 319 -7.14 -6.58 16.23
N ASN A 320 -6.11 -7.33 15.84
CA ASN A 320 -5.98 -8.78 16.08
C ASN A 320 -4.51 -9.21 16.00
N VAL A 321 -4.22 -10.46 16.38
CA VAL A 321 -2.86 -11.03 16.38
C VAL A 321 -2.22 -11.01 14.98
N TYR A 322 -3.01 -11.22 13.93
CA TYR A 322 -2.52 -11.17 12.55
C TYR A 322 -1.95 -9.79 12.19
N GLN A 323 -2.67 -8.70 12.50
CA GLN A 323 -2.18 -7.35 12.25
C GLN A 323 -1.04 -6.96 13.20
N ALA A 324 -1.11 -7.38 14.47
CA ALA A 324 -0.03 -7.16 15.43
C ALA A 324 1.30 -7.79 14.98
N GLY A 325 1.23 -8.89 14.24
CA GLY A 325 2.39 -9.53 13.61
C GLY A 325 3.25 -8.57 12.77
N LYS A 326 2.67 -7.53 12.15
CA LYS A 326 3.44 -6.53 11.39
C LYS A 326 4.39 -5.74 12.29
N ALA A 327 3.91 -5.28 13.44
CA ALA A 327 4.69 -4.54 14.41
C ALA A 327 5.75 -5.44 15.07
N ILE A 328 5.39 -6.69 15.40
CA ILE A 328 6.32 -7.68 15.95
C ILE A 328 7.47 -7.95 14.97
N ASN A 329 7.15 -8.19 13.70
CA ASN A 329 8.18 -8.40 12.67
C ASN A 329 9.07 -7.17 12.49
N ALA A 330 8.53 -5.95 12.57
CA ALA A 330 9.32 -4.73 12.53
C ALA A 330 10.29 -4.64 13.73
N ALA A 331 9.77 -4.85 14.94
CA ALA A 331 10.55 -4.78 16.18
C ALA A 331 11.64 -5.86 16.27
N ALA A 332 11.41 -7.05 15.71
CA ALA A 332 12.40 -8.12 15.68
C ALA A 332 13.72 -7.69 15.00
N ARG A 333 13.69 -6.71 14.08
CA ARG A 333 14.90 -6.16 13.43
C ARG A 333 15.76 -5.30 14.36
N ALA A 334 15.23 -4.93 15.54
CA ALA A 334 15.96 -4.22 16.57
C ALA A 334 16.50 -5.13 17.69
N VAL A 335 16.35 -6.47 17.55
CA VAL A 335 16.66 -7.44 18.61
C VAL A 335 17.84 -8.34 18.23
N LYS A 336 18.72 -8.64 19.19
CA LYS A 336 19.85 -9.57 19.02
C LYS A 336 19.36 -11.00 18.77
N PRO A 337 20.15 -11.87 18.11
CA PRO A 337 19.86 -13.30 18.07
C PRO A 337 19.64 -13.88 19.48
N GLY A 338 18.51 -14.55 19.70
CA GLY A 338 18.11 -15.11 20.99
C GLY A 338 17.43 -14.12 21.96
N GLY A 339 17.25 -12.86 21.56
CA GLY A 339 16.47 -11.88 22.34
C GLY A 339 14.95 -12.04 22.19
N ALA A 340 14.18 -11.09 22.75
CA ALA A 340 12.72 -11.13 22.77
C ALA A 340 12.06 -9.85 22.21
N VAL A 341 10.84 -10.02 21.68
CA VAL A 341 9.89 -8.96 21.31
C VAL A 341 8.64 -9.11 22.15
#